data_AF-A0A1X7IK13-F1
#
_entry.id   AF-A0A1X7IK13-F1
#
_cell.length_a   1.000
_cell.length_b   1.000
_cell.length_c   1.000
_cell.angle_alpha   90.00
_cell.angle_beta   90.00
_cell.angle_gamma   90.00
#
_symmetry.space_group_name_H-M   'P 1'
#
loop_
_entity.id
_entity.type
_entity.pdbx_description
1 polymer ?
#
loop_
_entity_poly.entity_id
_entity_poly.type
_entity_poly.pdbx_seq_one_letter_code
_entity_poly.pdbx_strand_id
1 'polypeptide(L)'
;MKKIFLFMFALSFISNIAFSQKVEINTVKINGGELEIHYNLVDERIDRSYAISLYTSKDNFIQPMKSVKGDIGIDIVPGNNKVVKWNAKEELGSDFKGDIAVELKGNYYVPFITLEGIQEGREFKRGNKYDIVWSGGRGDNILNFELYRGENLVSSFEKRPNTGKTSLDFPSMVKPGDNYYLKVSDTKNRDDVILTENFSIKRKFPLSLQVAAGAVVGAGLVILIQSLIPEPEFQIGDPPDPSR
;
A
#
# COMPACT_ATOMS: atom_id res chain seq x y z
N MET A 1 7.85 -55.82 -63.66
CA MET A 1 8.56 -55.22 -62.51
C MET A 1 8.27 -53.72 -62.46
N LYS A 2 7.37 -53.26 -61.59
CA LYS A 2 7.35 -51.87 -61.08
C LYS A 2 6.86 -51.92 -59.64
N LYS A 3 7.79 -51.82 -58.69
CA LYS A 3 7.50 -51.70 -57.26
C LYS A 3 6.99 -50.27 -57.03
N ILE A 4 5.71 -50.14 -56.68
CA ILE A 4 5.15 -48.86 -56.20
C ILE A 4 5.64 -48.70 -54.76
N PHE A 5 6.51 -47.72 -54.56
CA PHE A 5 7.00 -47.32 -53.25
C PHE A 5 5.98 -46.34 -52.65
N LEU A 6 5.19 -46.82 -51.68
CA LEU A 6 4.28 -45.98 -50.92
C LEU A 6 5.11 -45.23 -49.87
N PHE A 7 5.38 -43.94 -50.10
CA PHE A 7 6.06 -43.10 -49.14
C PHE A 7 5.01 -42.52 -48.16
N MET A 8 4.84 -43.16 -47.01
CA MET A 8 4.07 -42.61 -45.89
C MET A 8 4.80 -41.38 -45.33
N PHE A 9 4.30 -40.19 -45.62
CA PHE A 9 4.71 -38.97 -44.95
C PHE A 9 3.96 -38.92 -43.60
N ALA A 10 4.57 -39.44 -42.54
CA ALA A 10 4.06 -39.28 -41.19
C ALA A 10 4.24 -37.80 -40.79
N LEU A 11 3.18 -37.00 -40.94
CA LEU A 11 3.10 -35.68 -40.30
C LEU A 11 3.11 -35.91 -38.79
N SER A 12 4.28 -35.80 -38.18
CA SER A 12 4.41 -35.61 -36.74
C SER A 12 3.74 -34.29 -36.39
N PHE A 13 2.49 -34.36 -35.92
CA PHE A 13 1.88 -33.30 -35.13
C PHE A 13 2.69 -33.18 -33.84
N ILE A 14 3.74 -32.36 -33.87
CA ILE A 14 4.31 -31.81 -32.65
C ILE A 14 3.21 -30.90 -32.11
N SER A 15 2.41 -31.42 -31.19
CA SER A 15 1.52 -30.61 -30.38
C SER A 15 2.40 -29.62 -29.63
N ASN A 16 2.49 -28.40 -30.15
CA ASN A 16 2.96 -27.28 -29.36
C ASN A 16 2.01 -27.22 -28.16
N ILE A 17 2.48 -27.67 -27.00
CA ILE A 17 1.83 -27.36 -25.74
C ILE A 17 2.05 -25.86 -25.59
N ALA A 18 1.12 -25.07 -26.10
CA ALA A 18 1.08 -23.66 -25.84
C ALA A 18 0.75 -23.52 -24.36
N PHE A 19 1.75 -23.19 -23.54
CA PHE A 19 1.54 -22.78 -22.17
C PHE A 19 0.83 -21.42 -22.21
N SER A 20 -0.50 -21.47 -22.23
CA SER A 20 -1.35 -20.30 -22.07
C SER A 20 -1.32 -19.86 -20.62
N GLN A 21 -1.35 -18.55 -20.39
CA GLN A 21 -1.57 -17.99 -19.06
C GLN A 21 -2.96 -18.40 -18.59
N LYS A 22 -3.07 -18.82 -17.32
CA LYS A 22 -4.34 -19.35 -16.77
C LYS A 22 -4.53 -18.94 -15.32
N VAL A 23 -5.80 -18.68 -15.00
CA VAL A 23 -6.30 -18.62 -13.62
C VAL A 23 -7.08 -19.91 -13.38
N GLU A 24 -6.61 -20.74 -12.46
CA GLU A 24 -7.23 -22.04 -12.15
C GLU A 24 -7.83 -21.98 -10.75
N ILE A 25 -9.16 -22.05 -10.63
CA ILE A 25 -9.83 -22.12 -9.32
C ILE A 25 -9.78 -23.57 -8.83
N ASN A 26 -9.13 -23.79 -7.69
CA ASN A 26 -8.93 -25.12 -7.13
C ASN A 26 -10.05 -25.49 -6.16
N THR A 27 -10.50 -24.53 -5.35
CA THR A 27 -11.52 -24.76 -4.32
C THR A 27 -12.27 -23.48 -4.02
N VAL A 28 -13.58 -23.59 -3.81
CA VAL A 28 -14.40 -22.52 -3.25
C VAL A 28 -15.03 -23.03 -1.97
N LYS A 29 -14.79 -22.34 -0.86
CA LYS A 29 -15.42 -22.62 0.44
C LYS A 29 -16.36 -21.48 0.78
N ILE A 30 -17.47 -21.81 1.43
CA ILE A 30 -18.45 -20.84 1.92
C ILE A 30 -18.66 -21.06 3.42
N ASN A 31 -18.61 -19.98 4.20
CA ASN A 31 -18.90 -20.02 5.62
C ASN A 31 -19.72 -18.78 6.02
N GLY A 32 -21.00 -18.97 6.36
CA GLY A 32 -21.84 -17.89 6.88
C GLY A 32 -22.10 -16.70 5.94
N GLY A 33 -21.72 -16.81 4.65
CA GLY A 33 -21.81 -15.73 3.66
C GLY A 33 -20.45 -15.15 3.25
N GLU A 34 -19.35 -15.58 3.87
CA GLU A 34 -18.00 -15.33 3.41
C GLU A 34 -17.55 -16.45 2.47
N LEU A 35 -16.97 -16.09 1.33
CA LEU A 35 -16.37 -17.01 0.38
C LEU A 35 -14.85 -16.95 0.49
N GLU A 36 -14.24 -18.12 0.50
CA GLU A 36 -12.79 -18.30 0.40
C GLU A 36 -12.48 -19.10 -0.87
N ILE A 37 -11.84 -18.44 -1.84
CA ILE A 37 -11.53 -18.98 -3.17
C ILE A 37 -10.03 -19.24 -3.23
N HIS A 38 -9.65 -20.51 -3.38
CA HIS A 38 -8.27 -20.93 -3.58
C HIS A 38 -8.01 -21.11 -5.07
N TYR A 39 -6.94 -20.51 -5.58
CA TYR A 39 -6.61 -20.55 -7.01
C TYR A 39 -5.10 -20.57 -7.28
N ASN A 40 -4.74 -20.96 -8.49
CA ASN A 40 -3.39 -20.84 -9.04
C ASN A 40 -3.38 -19.83 -10.18
N LEU A 41 -2.33 -19.02 -10.24
CA LEU A 41 -2.04 -18.13 -11.36
C LEU A 41 -0.84 -18.68 -12.11
N VAL A 42 -1.10 -19.31 -13.26
CA VAL A 42 -0.10 -20.06 -14.03
C VAL A 42 0.40 -19.20 -15.18
N ASP A 43 1.67 -18.81 -15.13
CA ASP A 43 2.47 -18.28 -16.24
C ASP A 43 3.91 -18.83 -16.09
N GLU A 44 4.58 -19.14 -17.20
CA GLU A 44 6.01 -19.51 -17.21
C GLU A 44 6.91 -18.34 -16.81
N ARG A 45 6.43 -17.12 -17.03
CA ARG A 45 7.15 -15.88 -16.74
C ARG A 45 6.78 -15.34 -15.36
N ILE A 46 7.62 -15.67 -14.38
CA ILE A 46 7.49 -15.20 -12.99
C ILE A 46 7.74 -13.70 -12.81
N ASP A 47 8.32 -13.04 -13.81
CA ASP A 47 8.62 -11.60 -13.81
C ASP A 47 7.42 -10.72 -14.21
N ARG A 48 6.26 -11.35 -14.47
CA ARG A 48 5.04 -10.66 -14.85
C ARG A 48 4.13 -10.48 -13.65
N SER A 49 3.29 -9.46 -13.75
CA SER A 49 2.23 -9.21 -12.78
C SER A 49 0.87 -9.12 -13.48
N TYR A 50 -0.19 -9.38 -12.71
CA TYR A 50 -1.56 -9.41 -13.19
C TYR A 50 -2.49 -8.56 -12.35
N ALA A 51 -3.51 -8.03 -13.00
CA ALA A 51 -4.69 -7.48 -12.37
C ALA A 51 -5.75 -8.59 -12.30
N ILE A 52 -6.02 -9.08 -11.08
CA ILE A 52 -7.01 -10.11 -10.79
C ILE A 52 -8.27 -9.46 -10.24
N SER A 53 -9.43 -9.81 -10.78
CA SER A 53 -10.73 -9.29 -10.36
C SER A 53 -11.76 -10.42 -10.25
N LEU A 54 -12.63 -10.32 -9.24
CA LEU A 54 -13.70 -11.27 -8.97
C LEU A 54 -15.02 -10.73 -9.53
N TYR A 55 -15.74 -11.58 -10.25
CA TYR A 55 -17.04 -11.28 -10.84
C TYR A 55 -18.08 -12.31 -10.41
N THR A 56 -19.35 -11.96 -10.53
CA THR A 56 -20.45 -12.85 -10.17
C THR A 56 -21.48 -12.96 -11.29
N SER A 57 -22.25 -14.04 -11.31
CA SER A 57 -23.34 -14.19 -12.27
C SER A 57 -24.50 -13.22 -12.06
N LYS A 58 -24.56 -12.49 -10.93
CA LYS A 58 -25.71 -11.63 -10.60
C LYS A 58 -25.89 -10.46 -11.56
N ASP A 59 -24.79 -9.95 -12.10
CA ASP A 59 -24.79 -8.89 -13.09
C ASP A 59 -24.29 -9.37 -14.46
N ASN A 60 -24.30 -10.68 -14.71
CA ASN A 60 -23.69 -11.30 -15.89
C ASN A 60 -22.18 -11.05 -16.01
N PHE A 61 -21.47 -11.02 -14.89
CA PHE A 61 -20.02 -10.85 -14.81
C PHE A 61 -19.51 -9.52 -15.40
N ILE A 62 -20.29 -8.44 -15.18
CA ILE A 62 -20.01 -7.11 -15.75
C ILE A 62 -19.11 -6.30 -14.81
N GLN A 63 -19.48 -6.17 -13.54
CA GLN A 63 -18.76 -5.35 -12.57
C GLN A 63 -17.93 -6.22 -11.62
N PRO A 64 -16.67 -5.83 -11.34
CA PRO A 64 -15.87 -6.52 -10.36
C PRO A 64 -16.38 -6.24 -8.95
N MET A 65 -16.29 -7.25 -8.08
CA MET A 65 -16.59 -7.13 -6.66
C MET A 65 -15.54 -6.26 -5.96
N LYS A 66 -15.99 -5.45 -4.99
CA LYS A 66 -15.21 -4.41 -4.32
C LYS A 66 -14.78 -4.82 -2.92
N SER A 67 -15.59 -5.60 -2.20
CA SER A 67 -15.31 -6.00 -0.82
C SER A 67 -14.50 -7.31 -0.76
N VAL A 68 -13.48 -7.40 -1.61
CA VAL A 68 -12.60 -8.55 -1.77
C VAL A 68 -11.22 -8.26 -1.16
N LYS A 69 -10.61 -9.27 -0.55
CA LYS A 69 -9.29 -9.19 0.08
C LYS A 69 -8.44 -10.44 -0.24
N GLY A 70 -7.15 -10.38 0.05
CA GLY A 70 -6.20 -11.46 -0.19
C GLY A 70 -5.41 -11.26 -1.49
N ASP A 71 -5.14 -12.35 -2.19
CA ASP A 71 -4.40 -12.35 -3.47
C ASP A 71 -5.29 -11.89 -4.63
N ILE A 72 -5.73 -10.63 -4.60
CA ILE A 72 -6.60 -10.01 -5.60
C ILE A 72 -6.25 -8.53 -5.76
N GLY A 73 -6.57 -7.94 -6.92
CA GLY A 73 -6.21 -6.57 -7.27
C GLY A 73 -5.08 -6.54 -8.29
N ILE A 74 -4.29 -5.47 -8.27
CA ILE A 74 -3.17 -5.25 -9.20
C ILE A 74 -1.87 -5.86 -8.64
N ASP A 75 -0.88 -5.99 -9.51
CA ASP A 75 0.47 -6.46 -9.18
C ASP A 75 0.56 -7.88 -8.60
N ILE A 76 -0.32 -8.78 -9.03
CA ILE A 76 -0.32 -10.18 -8.58
C ILE A 76 0.64 -11.00 -9.44
N VAL A 77 1.74 -11.45 -8.83
CA VAL A 77 2.73 -12.32 -9.49
C VAL A 77 2.21 -13.76 -9.66
N PRO A 78 2.60 -14.50 -10.71
CA PRO A 78 2.32 -15.92 -10.87
C PRO A 78 2.69 -16.75 -9.65
N GLY A 79 1.92 -17.81 -9.39
CA GLY A 79 2.15 -18.70 -8.26
C GLY A 79 0.93 -19.52 -7.87
N ASN A 80 1.17 -20.50 -7.01
CA ASN A 80 0.16 -21.43 -6.52
C ASN A 80 -0.38 -21.02 -5.14
N ASN A 81 -1.49 -21.64 -4.73
CA ASN A 81 -2.09 -21.50 -3.39
C ASN A 81 -2.51 -20.06 -3.03
N LYS A 82 -2.94 -19.29 -4.02
CA LYS A 82 -3.46 -17.94 -3.81
C LYS A 82 -4.86 -18.00 -3.23
N VAL A 83 -5.19 -17.04 -2.36
CA VAL A 83 -6.44 -17.02 -1.62
C VAL A 83 -7.14 -15.67 -1.78
N VAL A 84 -8.36 -15.70 -2.30
CA VAL A 84 -9.28 -14.55 -2.28
C VAL A 84 -10.33 -14.78 -1.20
N LYS A 85 -10.54 -13.77 -0.35
CA LYS A 85 -11.61 -13.73 0.64
C LYS A 85 -12.61 -12.66 0.27
N TRP A 86 -13.89 -13.01 0.28
CA TRP A 86 -14.97 -12.11 -0.13
C TRP A 86 -16.17 -12.22 0.80
N ASN A 87 -16.57 -11.11 1.42
CA ASN A 87 -17.81 -11.05 2.20
C ASN A 87 -19.02 -10.85 1.28
N ALA A 88 -19.42 -11.92 0.59
CA ALA A 88 -20.48 -11.88 -0.41
C ALA A 88 -21.82 -11.44 0.16
N LYS A 89 -22.13 -11.85 1.40
CA LYS A 89 -23.38 -11.47 2.06
C LYS A 89 -23.44 -9.98 2.37
N GLU A 90 -22.33 -9.37 2.80
CA GLU A 90 -22.27 -7.94 3.05
C GLU A 90 -22.37 -7.14 1.74
N GLU A 91 -21.67 -7.57 0.68
CA GLU A 91 -21.64 -6.82 -0.58
C GLU A 91 -22.92 -6.98 -1.41
N LEU A 92 -23.46 -8.20 -1.52
CA LEU A 92 -24.67 -8.46 -2.31
C LEU A 92 -25.97 -8.25 -1.53
N GLY A 93 -25.93 -8.22 -0.19
CA GLY A 93 -27.11 -8.04 0.64
C GLY A 93 -28.24 -9.03 0.30
N SER A 94 -29.41 -8.51 -0.09
CA SER A 94 -30.58 -9.32 -0.47
C SER A 94 -30.40 -10.16 -1.74
N ASP A 95 -29.38 -9.85 -2.55
CA ASP A 95 -29.08 -10.58 -3.77
C ASP A 95 -28.17 -11.79 -3.53
N PHE A 96 -27.66 -11.93 -2.31
CA PHE A 96 -26.99 -13.14 -1.83
C PHE A 96 -27.99 -14.28 -1.57
N LYS A 97 -28.61 -14.78 -2.65
CA LYS A 97 -29.61 -15.85 -2.63
C LYS A 97 -29.53 -16.76 -3.85
N GLY A 98 -29.87 -18.03 -3.63
CA GLY A 98 -29.82 -19.08 -4.67
C GLY A 98 -28.41 -19.37 -5.15
N ASP A 99 -28.30 -19.95 -6.33
CA ASP A 99 -27.02 -20.26 -6.94
C ASP A 99 -26.35 -18.99 -7.46
N ILE A 100 -25.08 -18.80 -7.08
CA ILE A 100 -24.23 -17.70 -7.51
C ILE A 100 -22.95 -18.29 -8.07
N ALA A 101 -22.72 -18.09 -9.37
CA ALA A 101 -21.46 -18.45 -9.99
C ALA A 101 -20.46 -17.30 -9.81
N VAL A 102 -19.19 -17.64 -9.64
CA VAL A 102 -18.08 -16.69 -9.52
C VAL A 102 -17.08 -16.92 -10.63
N GLU A 103 -16.44 -15.84 -11.08
CA GLU A 103 -15.38 -15.88 -12.09
C GLU A 103 -14.21 -15.01 -11.63
N LEU A 104 -13.00 -15.56 -11.67
CA LEU A 104 -11.77 -14.78 -11.52
C LEU A 104 -11.23 -14.46 -12.92
N LYS A 105 -11.11 -13.18 -13.24
CA LYS A 105 -10.49 -12.70 -14.49
C LYS A 105 -9.14 -12.09 -14.18
N GLY A 106 -8.11 -12.52 -14.91
CA GLY A 106 -6.76 -11.98 -14.82
C GLY A 106 -6.36 -11.30 -16.13
N ASN A 107 -5.88 -10.06 -16.03
CA ASN A 107 -5.32 -9.32 -17.16
C ASN A 107 -3.86 -8.97 -16.89
N TYR A 108 -3.03 -8.88 -17.93
CA TYR A 108 -1.67 -8.37 -17.76
C TYR A 108 -1.70 -7.00 -17.11
N TYR A 109 -0.93 -6.85 -16.04
CA TYR A 109 -0.76 -5.58 -15.38
C TYR A 109 0.60 -5.01 -15.77
N VAL A 110 0.56 -3.87 -16.45
CA VAL A 110 1.74 -3.04 -16.72
C VAL A 110 1.52 -1.74 -15.97
N PRO A 111 2.39 -1.39 -15.01
CA PRO A 111 2.21 -0.17 -14.25
C PRO A 111 2.36 1.03 -15.17
N PHE A 112 1.46 2.02 -15.03
CA PHE A 112 1.48 3.20 -15.88
C PHE A 112 2.73 4.06 -15.63
N ILE A 113 3.30 4.01 -14.41
CA ILE A 113 4.61 4.57 -14.07
C ILE A 113 5.44 3.58 -13.24
N THR A 114 6.75 3.70 -13.25
CA THR A 114 7.67 2.92 -12.41
C THR A 114 8.46 3.86 -11.51
N LEU A 115 8.28 3.75 -10.19
CA LEU A 115 9.01 4.54 -9.20
C LEU A 115 10.43 4.00 -9.00
N GLU A 116 11.38 4.91 -8.89
CA GLU A 116 12.80 4.59 -8.72
C GLU A 116 13.26 4.80 -7.28
N GLY A 117 14.11 3.88 -6.82
CA GLY A 117 14.82 3.99 -5.55
C GLY A 117 13.96 3.80 -4.29
N ILE A 118 12.66 3.51 -4.38
CA ILE A 118 11.85 3.12 -3.22
C ILE A 118 11.74 1.59 -3.23
N GLN A 119 12.40 0.96 -2.28
CA GLN A 119 12.50 -0.50 -2.15
C GLN A 119 12.26 -0.92 -0.70
N GLU A 120 12.01 -2.20 -0.49
CA GLU A 120 11.76 -2.79 0.81
C GLU A 120 12.89 -2.46 1.79
N GLY A 121 12.51 -2.02 2.99
CA GLY A 121 13.46 -1.65 4.04
C GLY A 121 14.13 -0.28 3.85
N ARG A 122 13.80 0.49 2.81
CA ARG A 122 14.24 1.88 2.71
C ARG A 122 13.78 2.67 3.93
N GLU A 123 14.65 3.54 4.44
CA GLU A 123 14.33 4.39 5.58
C GLU A 123 14.23 5.86 5.18
N PHE A 124 13.09 6.46 5.50
CA PHE A 124 12.88 7.90 5.42
C PHE A 124 12.82 8.50 6.82
N LYS A 125 13.25 9.74 6.98
CA LYS A 125 13.04 10.52 8.21
C LYS A 125 11.87 11.47 8.02
N ARG A 126 10.95 11.50 8.98
CA ARG A 126 9.84 12.46 9.02
C ARG A 126 10.34 13.91 9.09
N GLY A 127 9.58 14.85 8.52
CA GLY A 127 9.92 16.28 8.47
C GLY A 127 11.10 16.59 7.55
N ASN A 128 11.35 15.74 6.56
CA ASN A 128 12.35 15.94 5.52
C ASN A 128 11.68 15.84 4.15
N LYS A 129 12.30 16.51 3.17
CA LYS A 129 11.93 16.41 1.77
C LYS A 129 12.75 15.34 1.07
N TYR A 130 12.12 14.57 0.20
CA TYR A 130 12.77 13.54 -0.60
C TYR A 130 12.37 13.69 -2.05
N ASP A 131 13.36 13.56 -2.92
CA ASP A 131 13.12 13.48 -4.36
C ASP A 131 12.63 12.09 -4.71
N ILE A 132 11.49 12.08 -5.39
CA ILE A 132 10.81 10.91 -5.90
C ILE A 132 10.91 10.98 -7.41
N VAL A 133 11.49 9.94 -8.01
CA VAL A 133 11.76 9.86 -9.45
C VAL A 133 10.97 8.67 -9.99
N TRP A 134 10.47 8.81 -11.21
CA TRP A 134 9.79 7.73 -11.92
C TRP A 134 9.97 7.84 -13.42
N SER A 135 9.73 6.73 -14.10
CA SER A 135 9.61 6.64 -15.55
C SER A 135 8.20 6.23 -15.96
N GLY A 136 7.86 6.47 -17.24
CA GLY A 136 6.55 6.13 -17.79
C GLY A 136 5.46 7.21 -17.60
N GLY A 137 4.24 6.81 -17.90
CA GLY A 137 3.05 7.65 -17.89
C GLY A 137 2.97 8.56 -19.11
N ARG A 138 1.77 9.06 -19.38
CA ARG A 138 1.50 10.06 -20.42
C ARG A 138 1.84 11.44 -19.87
N GLY A 139 2.34 12.34 -20.73
CA GLY A 139 2.73 13.70 -20.34
C GLY A 139 1.58 14.57 -19.84
N ASP A 140 0.34 14.20 -20.13
CA ASP A 140 -0.87 14.89 -19.66
C ASP A 140 -1.51 14.25 -18.43
N ASN A 141 -0.89 13.22 -17.82
CA ASN A 141 -1.35 12.69 -16.54
C ASN A 141 -1.12 13.72 -15.43
N ILE A 142 -2.02 13.72 -14.44
CA ILE A 142 -1.88 14.51 -13.22
C ILE A 142 -1.88 13.51 -12.07
N LEU A 143 -0.72 13.39 -11.42
CA LEU A 143 -0.44 12.38 -10.42
C LEU A 143 -0.88 12.85 -9.03
N ASN A 144 -1.58 11.98 -8.32
CA ASN A 144 -1.91 12.11 -6.91
C ASN A 144 -1.03 11.15 -6.10
N PHE A 145 -0.23 11.69 -5.17
CA PHE A 145 0.61 10.91 -4.27
C PHE A 145 -0.06 10.87 -2.90
N GLU A 146 -0.13 9.69 -2.31
CA GLU A 146 -0.73 9.45 -0.99
C GLU A 146 0.19 8.56 -0.16
N LEU A 147 0.48 8.98 1.07
CA LEU A 147 1.24 8.20 2.04
C LEU A 147 0.27 7.38 2.88
N TYR A 148 0.45 6.06 2.89
CA TYR A 148 -0.32 5.12 3.69
C TYR A 148 0.55 4.44 4.75
N ARG A 149 -0.11 3.94 5.80
CA ARG A 149 0.46 2.97 6.74
C ARG A 149 -0.53 1.83 6.95
N GLY A 150 -0.22 0.65 6.41
CA GLY A 150 -1.22 -0.41 6.26
C GLY A 150 -2.43 0.08 5.46
N GLU A 151 -3.65 -0.13 5.96
CA GLU A 151 -4.87 0.34 5.30
C GLU A 151 -5.18 1.84 5.55
N ASN A 152 -4.43 2.51 6.44
CA ASN A 152 -4.74 3.88 6.86
C ASN A 152 -4.03 4.92 6.00
N LEU A 153 -4.79 5.87 5.45
CA LEU A 153 -4.24 7.08 4.83
C LEU A 153 -3.61 7.97 5.91
N VAL A 154 -2.34 8.34 5.71
CA VAL A 154 -1.57 9.18 6.63
C VAL A 154 -1.50 10.62 6.13
N SER A 155 -1.29 10.81 4.82
CA SER A 155 -1.21 12.13 4.22
C SER A 155 -1.46 12.05 2.72
N SER A 156 -2.17 13.04 2.17
CA SER A 156 -2.25 13.27 0.73
C SER A 156 -1.37 14.46 0.37
N PHE A 157 -0.56 14.32 -0.67
CA PHE A 157 0.27 15.40 -1.18
C PHE A 157 -0.48 16.21 -2.24
N GLU A 158 0.02 17.40 -2.55
CA GLU A 158 -0.49 18.17 -3.69
C GLU A 158 -0.31 17.39 -4.99
N LYS A 159 -1.35 17.41 -5.83
CA LYS A 159 -1.33 16.81 -7.16
C LYS A 159 -0.24 17.46 -8.02
N ARG A 160 0.47 16.66 -8.82
CA ARG A 160 1.60 17.12 -9.65
C ARG A 160 1.44 16.68 -11.10
N PRO A 161 1.85 17.49 -12.08
CA PRO A 161 1.93 17.04 -13.48
C PRO A 161 2.98 15.93 -13.61
N ASN A 162 2.77 15.01 -14.55
CA ASN A 162 3.73 13.97 -14.84
C ASN A 162 4.99 14.54 -15.52
N THR A 163 6.04 14.76 -14.72
CA THR A 163 7.34 15.33 -15.16
C THR A 163 8.52 14.41 -14.89
N GLY A 164 8.26 13.15 -14.48
CA GLY A 164 9.28 12.15 -14.13
C GLY A 164 9.97 12.36 -12.77
N LYS A 165 9.75 13.48 -12.08
CA LYS A 165 10.28 13.73 -10.74
C LYS A 165 9.44 14.72 -9.94
N THR A 166 9.46 14.58 -8.62
CA THR A 166 8.91 15.58 -7.69
C THR A 166 9.64 15.50 -6.35
N SER A 167 9.46 16.51 -5.50
CA SER A 167 9.96 16.48 -4.13
C SER A 167 8.77 16.44 -3.17
N LEU A 168 8.74 15.43 -2.28
CA LEU A 168 7.67 15.25 -1.30
C LEU A 168 8.17 15.55 0.10
N ASP A 169 7.42 16.35 0.86
CA ASP A 169 7.71 16.67 2.26
C ASP A 169 6.99 15.70 3.20
N PHE A 170 7.73 14.76 3.77
CA PHE A 170 7.15 13.75 4.66
C PHE A 170 6.73 14.42 5.97
N PRO A 171 5.45 14.38 6.40
CA PRO A 171 4.99 15.23 7.49
C PRO A 171 5.71 14.95 8.83
N SER A 172 6.05 16.00 9.57
CA SER A 172 6.84 15.90 10.80
C SER A 172 6.14 15.16 11.96
N MET A 173 4.80 15.15 11.94
CA MET A 173 3.95 14.51 12.96
C MET A 173 3.69 13.03 12.71
N VAL A 174 4.16 12.47 11.59
CA VAL A 174 4.01 11.04 11.30
C VAL A 174 4.67 10.20 12.40
N LYS A 175 3.97 9.15 12.85
CA LYS A 175 4.47 8.22 13.86
C LYS A 175 5.61 7.39 13.27
N PRO A 176 6.76 7.28 13.92
CA PRO A 176 7.81 6.38 13.44
C PRO A 176 7.34 4.92 13.38
N GLY A 177 7.94 4.15 12.48
CA GLY A 177 7.70 2.71 12.34
C GLY A 177 7.73 2.28 10.88
N ASP A 178 7.26 1.05 10.66
CA ASP A 178 7.33 0.35 9.38
C ASP A 178 5.93 0.26 8.73
N ASN A 179 5.85 -0.45 7.60
CA ASN A 179 4.65 -0.67 6.78
C ASN A 179 4.07 0.61 6.16
N TYR A 180 4.94 1.56 5.83
CA TYR A 180 4.56 2.72 5.02
C TYR A 180 4.75 2.41 3.55
N TYR A 181 3.87 2.93 2.71
CA TYR A 181 4.02 2.90 1.26
C TYR A 181 3.42 4.16 0.64
N LEU A 182 3.86 4.49 -0.57
CA LEU A 182 3.20 5.50 -1.39
C LEU A 182 2.23 4.81 -2.34
N LYS A 183 1.02 5.35 -2.42
CA LYS A 183 0.08 5.09 -3.51
C LYS A 183 0.16 6.26 -4.48
N VAL A 184 0.36 5.97 -5.76
CA VAL A 184 0.33 6.99 -6.82
C VAL A 184 -0.77 6.65 -7.81
N SER A 185 -1.60 7.62 -8.14
CA SER A 185 -2.73 7.44 -9.06
C SER A 185 -2.82 8.57 -10.08
N ASP A 186 -3.35 8.29 -11.27
CA ASP A 186 -3.76 9.35 -12.19
C ASP A 186 -5.15 9.89 -11.80
N THR A 187 -5.28 11.20 -11.75
CA THR A 187 -6.56 11.84 -11.44
C THR A 187 -7.58 11.74 -12.57
N LYS A 188 -7.11 11.51 -13.81
CA LYS A 188 -7.98 11.32 -14.99
C LYS A 188 -8.40 9.87 -15.18
N ASN A 189 -7.51 8.93 -14.88
CA ASN A 189 -7.79 7.50 -14.95
C ASN A 189 -7.62 6.85 -13.58
N ARG A 190 -8.73 6.49 -12.93
CA ARG A 190 -8.72 5.95 -11.56
C ARG A 190 -8.20 4.51 -11.48
N ASP A 191 -8.12 3.82 -12.62
CA ASP A 191 -7.57 2.47 -12.70
C ASP A 191 -6.03 2.49 -12.80
N ASP A 192 -5.46 3.63 -13.18
CA ASP A 192 -4.01 3.86 -13.18
C ASP A 192 -3.56 4.16 -11.76
N VAL A 193 -3.24 3.09 -11.03
CA VAL A 193 -2.76 3.13 -9.65
C VAL A 193 -1.52 2.25 -9.53
N ILE A 194 -0.51 2.72 -8.81
CA ILE A 194 0.67 1.93 -8.42
C ILE A 194 0.90 2.09 -6.91
N LEU A 195 1.44 1.05 -6.30
CA LEU A 195 1.87 1.04 -4.90
C LEU A 195 3.39 0.85 -4.87
N THR A 196 4.08 1.50 -3.94
CA THR A 196 5.48 1.17 -3.68
C THR A 196 5.58 -0.07 -2.80
N GLU A 197 6.76 -0.68 -2.80
CA GLU A 197 7.15 -1.56 -1.70
C GLU A 197 7.10 -0.83 -0.35
N ASN A 198 7.03 -1.62 0.72
CA ASN A 198 6.96 -1.11 2.09
C ASN A 198 8.31 -0.51 2.53
N PHE A 199 8.26 0.65 3.15
CA PHE A 199 9.40 1.34 3.74
C PHE A 199 9.12 1.77 5.18
N SER A 200 10.15 2.26 5.85
CA SER A 200 10.08 2.73 7.23
C SER A 200 10.22 4.23 7.32
N ILE A 201 9.47 4.85 8.24
CA ILE A 201 9.65 6.25 8.63
C ILE A 201 10.25 6.31 10.02
N LYS A 202 11.41 6.95 10.16
CA LYS A 202 12.12 7.16 11.43
C LYS A 202 11.99 8.60 11.91
N ARG A 203 12.35 8.83 13.18
CA ARG A 203 12.43 10.18 13.75
C ARG A 203 13.59 10.94 13.11
N LYS A 204 13.39 12.25 12.91
CA LYS A 204 14.48 13.17 12.54
C LYS A 204 15.52 13.29 13.66
N PHE A 205 15.04 13.39 14.90
CA PHE A 205 15.87 13.46 16.11
C PHE A 205 15.57 12.27 17.02
N PRO A 206 16.60 11.59 17.57
CA PRO A 206 16.43 10.51 18.53
C PRO A 206 15.61 10.96 19.76
N LEU A 207 14.83 10.05 20.36
CA LEU A 207 13.97 10.38 21.50
C LEU A 207 14.78 10.85 22.71
N SER A 208 15.96 10.29 22.94
CA SER A 208 16.86 10.68 24.03
C SER A 208 17.26 12.17 23.95
N LEU A 209 17.57 12.65 22.75
CA LEU A 209 17.90 14.07 22.54
C LEU A 209 16.69 14.98 22.79
N GLN A 210 15.48 14.53 22.42
CA GLN A 210 14.25 15.28 22.69
C GLN A 210 13.96 15.36 24.19
N VAL A 211 14.14 14.26 24.92
CA VAL A 211 13.97 14.22 26.38
C VAL A 211 15.01 15.09 27.08
N ALA A 212 16.27 15.03 26.66
CA ALA A 212 17.34 15.85 27.23
C ALA A 212 17.05 17.36 27.03
N ALA A 213 16.67 17.77 25.82
CA ALA A 213 16.30 19.16 25.55
C ALA A 213 15.09 19.61 26.39
N GLY A 214 14.06 18.76 26.51
CA GLY A 214 12.90 19.03 27.35
C GLY A 214 13.25 19.19 28.84
N ALA A 215 14.14 18.34 29.35
CA ALA A 215 14.61 18.41 30.74
C ALA A 215 15.39 19.72 31.01
N VAL A 216 16.24 20.16 30.08
CA VAL A 216 16.98 21.43 30.20
C VAL A 216 16.03 22.63 30.23
N VAL A 217 15.06 22.68 29.32
CA VAL A 217 14.07 23.77 29.29
C VAL A 217 13.21 23.77 30.55
N GLY A 218 12.74 22.59 30.98
CA GLY A 218 11.97 22.43 32.21
C GLY A 218 12.73 22.91 33.45
N ALA A 219 14.00 22.53 33.58
CA ALA A 219 14.86 23.00 34.67
C ALA A 219 15.05 24.52 34.64
N GLY A 220 15.28 25.10 33.46
CA GLY A 220 15.39 26.56 33.30
C GLY A 220 14.12 27.30 33.71
N LEU A 221 12.94 26.78 33.37
CA LEU A 221 11.67 27.37 33.79
C LEU A 221 11.45 27.27 35.30
N VAL A 222 11.82 26.16 35.94
CA VAL A 222 11.75 26.01 37.40
C VAL A 222 12.65 27.03 38.10
N ILE A 223 13.90 27.18 37.63
CA ILE A 223 14.84 28.18 38.18
C ILE A 223 14.29 29.60 38.01
N LEU A 224 13.73 29.91 36.83
CA LEU A 224 13.13 31.22 36.58
C LEU A 224 11.94 31.49 37.50
N ILE A 225 11.03 30.52 37.67
CA ILE A 225 9.89 30.63 38.59
C ILE A 225 10.38 30.85 40.02
N GLN A 226 11.37 30.10 40.48
CA GLN A 226 11.95 30.28 41.81
C GLN A 226 12.55 31.69 41.99
N SER A 227 13.21 32.23 40.96
CA SER A 227 13.77 33.59 41.00
C SER A 227 12.73 34.71 41.01
N LEU A 228 11.48 34.41 40.64
CA LEU A 228 10.36 35.36 40.64
C LEU A 228 9.51 35.30 41.92
N ILE A 229 9.77 34.33 42.82
CA ILE A 229 9.17 34.30 44.15
C ILE A 229 9.88 35.38 44.98
N PRO A 230 9.20 36.46 45.43
CA PRO A 230 9.81 37.47 46.28
C PRO A 230 10.32 36.81 47.55
N GLU A 231 11.57 37.11 47.96
CA GLU A 231 12.05 36.65 49.27
C GLU A 231 11.16 37.22 50.37
N PRO A 232 10.82 36.43 51.41
CA PRO A 232 10.02 36.93 52.52
C PRO A 232 10.73 38.13 53.16
N GLU A 233 10.04 39.28 53.21
CA GLU A 233 10.56 40.47 53.85
C GLU A 233 11.03 40.14 55.27
N PHE A 234 12.30 40.45 55.56
CA PHE A 234 12.88 40.26 56.87
C PHE A 234 12.07 41.09 57.87
N GLN A 235 11.28 40.43 58.73
CA GLN A 235 10.56 41.11 59.80
C GLN A 235 11.58 41.71 60.75
N ILE A 236 11.80 43.02 60.63
CA ILE A 236 12.51 43.79 61.64
C ILE A 236 11.62 43.70 62.89
N GLY A 237 12.07 42.91 63.87
CA GLY A 237 11.35 42.76 65.13
C GLY A 237 11.04 44.12 65.73
N ASP A 238 9.85 44.25 66.30
CA ASP A 238 9.39 45.51 66.89
C ASP A 238 10.45 46.07 67.84
N PRO A 239 10.73 47.39 67.78
CA PRO A 239 11.70 48.01 68.67
C PRO A 239 11.32 47.75 70.13
N PRO A 240 12.31 47.54 71.03
CA PRO A 240 12.04 47.21 72.42
C PRO A 240 11.21 48.30 73.10
N ASP A 241 10.19 47.86 73.84
CA ASP A 241 9.28 48.70 74.64
C ASP A 241 10.06 49.58 75.62
N PRO A 242 9.90 50.92 75.59
CA PRO A 242 10.67 51.85 76.42
C PRO A 242 10.16 51.93 77.87
N SER A 243 9.98 50.79 78.53
CA SER A 243 9.58 50.73 79.93
C SER A 243 10.44 49.79 80.77
N ARG A 244 11.71 50.17 81.00
CA ARG A 244 12.47 49.96 82.26
C ARG A 244 13.80 50.70 82.30
#